data_AF-A0A2E9X1R4-F1
#
_entry.id   AF-A0A2E9X1R4-F1
#
_cell.length_a   1.000
_cell.length_b   1.000
_cell.length_c   1.000
_cell.angle_alpha   90.00
_cell.angle_beta   90.00
_cell.angle_gamma   90.00
#
_symmetry.space_group_name_H-M   'P 1'
#
loop_
_entity.id
_entity.type
_entity.pdbx_description
1 polymer ?
#
loop_
_entity_poly.entity_id
_entity_poly.type
_entity_poly.pdbx_seq_one_letter_code
_entity_poly.pdbx_strand_id
1 'polypeptide(L)'
;MVAWGLENFCLEPSGFSSAQTTVKMPDGTDADALRKIILERFDMSLGSGLGKLKGGVFRIGHLGDINELTVAGTLCGVEMGLGLAGVPHRPGGVRAALEVFSTQGGEREEQTRSVEH
;
A
#
# COMPACT_ATOMS: atom_id res chain seq x y z
N MET A 1 12.12 -2.44 -7.94
CA MET A 1 11.59 -3.83 -7.91
C MET A 1 10.36 -3.88 -7.04
N VAL A 2 9.40 -4.74 -7.37
CA VAL A 2 8.23 -4.99 -6.53
C VAL A 2 8.66 -5.81 -5.30
N ALA A 3 8.63 -5.21 -4.11
CA ALA A 3 9.22 -5.81 -2.92
C ALA A 3 8.47 -7.07 -2.43
N TRP A 4 7.14 -7.03 -2.38
CA TRP A 4 6.33 -8.19 -1.99
C TRP A 4 6.18 -9.26 -3.09
N GLY A 5 6.65 -8.99 -4.30
CA GLY A 5 6.36 -9.83 -5.47
C GLY A 5 4.89 -9.81 -5.91
N LEU A 6 4.10 -8.85 -5.45
CA LEU A 6 2.69 -8.66 -5.82
C LEU A 6 2.51 -7.58 -6.89
N GLU A 7 1.64 -7.82 -7.86
CA GLU A 7 1.45 -6.90 -8.97
C GLU A 7 0.55 -5.71 -8.60
N ASN A 8 0.92 -4.50 -9.05
CA ASN A 8 -0.04 -3.40 -9.14
C ASN A 8 -1.02 -3.74 -10.27
N PHE A 9 -2.32 -3.57 -10.00
CA PHE A 9 -3.35 -3.81 -11.02
C PHE A 9 -3.24 -2.81 -12.19
N CYS A 10 -2.76 -1.58 -11.92
CA CYS A 10 -2.40 -0.66 -12.98
C CYS A 10 -1.02 -1.04 -13.52
N LEU A 11 -0.97 -1.48 -14.77
CA LEU A 11 0.27 -1.93 -15.43
C LEU A 11 1.03 -0.78 -16.09
N GLU A 12 0.38 0.36 -16.34
CA GLU A 12 0.98 1.53 -16.99
C GLU A 12 1.25 2.64 -15.95
N PRO A 13 2.51 3.09 -15.78
CA PRO A 13 2.85 4.11 -14.79
C PRO A 13 2.12 5.45 -14.96
N SER A 14 1.80 5.82 -16.21
CA SER A 14 1.02 7.03 -16.54
C SER A 14 -0.41 6.99 -15.99
N GLY A 15 -0.94 5.79 -15.72
CA GLY A 15 -2.27 5.55 -15.17
C GLY A 15 -2.31 5.42 -13.64
N PHE A 16 -1.18 5.62 -12.96
CA PHE A 16 -1.14 5.53 -11.50
C PHE A 16 -2.00 6.60 -10.85
N SER A 17 -2.85 6.17 -9.93
CA SER A 17 -3.68 7.08 -9.15
C SER A 17 -2.85 7.65 -8.00
N SER A 18 -2.91 8.98 -7.84
CA SER A 18 -2.39 9.68 -6.66
C SER A 18 -3.25 9.52 -5.42
N ALA A 19 -4.38 8.80 -5.50
CA ALA A 19 -5.36 8.65 -4.43
C ALA A 19 -5.44 7.24 -3.81
N GLN A 20 -5.11 6.20 -4.60
CA GLN A 20 -5.13 4.82 -4.13
C GLN A 20 -4.23 3.91 -4.96
N THR A 21 -3.76 2.84 -4.34
CA THR A 21 -3.02 1.75 -5.01
C THR A 21 -3.85 0.48 -4.98
N THR A 22 -4.05 -0.14 -6.15
CA THR A 22 -4.76 -1.43 -6.27
C THR A 22 -3.74 -2.56 -6.39
N VAL A 23 -3.79 -3.53 -5.47
CA VAL A 23 -2.88 -4.67 -5.42
C VAL A 23 -3.62 -5.92 -5.87
N LYS A 24 -3.04 -6.64 -6.83
CA LYS A 24 -3.58 -7.92 -7.33
C LYS A 24 -3.08 -9.07 -6.46
N MET A 25 -4.00 -9.94 -6.09
CA MET A 25 -3.71 -11.15 -5.33
C MET A 25 -3.15 -12.26 -6.23
N PRO A 26 -2.26 -13.13 -5.72
CA PRO A 26 -1.86 -14.34 -6.42
C PRO A 26 -3.06 -15.26 -6.70
N ASP A 27 -2.99 -16.03 -7.79
CA ASP A 27 -4.02 -17.01 -8.13
C ASP A 27 -4.24 -18.00 -6.97
N GLY A 28 -5.51 -18.33 -6.72
CA GLY A 28 -5.90 -19.24 -5.62
C GLY A 28 -5.94 -18.60 -4.23
N THR A 29 -5.73 -17.28 -4.11
CA THR A 29 -5.90 -16.54 -2.85
C THR A 29 -7.10 -15.60 -2.91
N ASP A 30 -7.65 -15.23 -1.74
CA ASP A 30 -8.82 -14.37 -1.62
C ASP A 30 -8.49 -13.06 -0.88
N ALA A 31 -8.62 -11.95 -1.60
CA ALA A 31 -8.44 -10.59 -1.08
C ALA A 31 -9.43 -10.27 0.05
N ASP A 32 -10.68 -10.73 -0.01
CA ASP A 32 -11.69 -10.42 1.01
C ASP A 32 -11.39 -11.16 2.32
N ALA A 33 -10.87 -12.38 2.23
CA ALA A 33 -10.36 -13.13 3.39
C ALA A 33 -9.15 -12.43 4.04
N LEU A 34 -8.17 -11.98 3.23
CA LEU A 34 -7.03 -11.20 3.70
C LEU A 34 -7.50 -9.93 4.42
N ARG A 35 -8.39 -9.15 3.79
CA ARG A 35 -8.92 -7.90 4.34
C ARG A 35 -9.64 -8.13 5.67
N LYS A 36 -10.41 -9.22 5.78
CA LYS A 36 -11.09 -9.60 7.02
C LYS A 36 -10.09 -9.86 8.15
N ILE A 37 -9.05 -10.65 7.89
CA ILE A 37 -7.99 -10.93 8.88
C ILE A 37 -7.33 -9.63 9.33
N ILE A 38 -6.98 -8.75 8.39
CA ILE A 38 -6.32 -7.48 8.69
C ILE A 38 -7.22 -6.58 9.56
N LEU A 39 -8.51 -6.47 9.22
CA LEU A 39 -9.47 -5.69 10.00
C LEU A 39 -9.61 -6.26 11.41
N GLU A 40 -9.82 -7.57 11.55
CA GLU A 40 -10.04 -8.23 12.84
C GLU A 40 -8.81 -8.20 13.75
N ARG A 41 -7.59 -8.23 13.17
CA ARG A 41 -6.35 -8.32 13.94
C ARG A 41 -5.71 -6.99 14.24
N PHE A 42 -5.93 -5.98 13.41
CA PHE A 42 -5.21 -4.70 13.46
C PHE A 42 -6.11 -3.47 13.40
N ASP A 43 -7.44 -3.66 13.35
CA ASP A 43 -8.41 -2.57 13.17
C ASP A 43 -8.13 -1.71 11.92
N MET A 44 -7.52 -2.34 10.90
CA MET A 44 -7.12 -1.67 9.67
C MET A 44 -8.04 -2.07 8.53
N SER A 45 -8.78 -1.09 8.00
CA SER A 45 -9.64 -1.31 6.84
C SER A 45 -8.89 -1.13 5.53
N LEU A 46 -9.17 -2.00 4.57
CA LEU A 46 -8.67 -1.93 3.19
C LEU A 46 -9.86 -1.95 2.22
N GLY A 47 -9.70 -1.28 1.07
CA GLY A 47 -10.74 -1.26 0.04
C GLY A 47 -10.88 -2.61 -0.68
N SER A 48 -12.11 -3.00 -1.01
CA SER A 48 -12.39 -4.20 -1.81
C SER A 48 -12.27 -3.95 -3.32
N GLY A 49 -12.05 -5.02 -4.08
CA GLY A 49 -12.41 -5.07 -5.50
C GLY A 49 -13.93 -5.08 -5.71
N LEU A 50 -14.39 -4.56 -6.85
CA LEU A 50 -15.80 -4.53 -7.23
C LEU A 50 -16.04 -5.27 -8.55
N GLY A 51 -17.24 -5.80 -8.73
CA GLY A 51 -17.63 -6.53 -9.94
C GLY A 51 -16.67 -7.68 -10.27
N LYS A 52 -16.05 -7.62 -11.46
CA LYS A 52 -15.10 -8.64 -11.94
C LYS A 52 -13.82 -8.76 -11.11
N LEU A 53 -13.53 -7.77 -10.25
CA LEU A 53 -12.32 -7.75 -9.42
C LEU A 53 -12.57 -8.20 -7.97
N LYS A 54 -13.82 -8.55 -7.63
CA LYS A 54 -14.16 -9.01 -6.28
C LYS A 54 -13.32 -10.25 -5.90
N GLY A 55 -12.75 -10.26 -4.71
CA GLY A 55 -11.86 -11.33 -4.22
C GLY A 55 -10.47 -11.38 -4.86
N GLY A 56 -10.24 -10.77 -6.03
CA GLY A 56 -8.95 -10.82 -6.72
C GLY A 56 -8.01 -9.64 -6.42
N VAL A 57 -8.52 -8.55 -5.85
CA VAL A 57 -7.73 -7.35 -5.53
C VAL A 57 -8.15 -6.73 -4.20
N PHE A 58 -7.21 -6.04 -3.56
CA PHE A 58 -7.50 -5.07 -2.50
C PHE A 58 -6.91 -3.70 -2.86
N ARG A 59 -7.38 -2.66 -2.16
CA ARG A 59 -6.99 -1.26 -2.41
C ARG A 59 -6.47 -0.62 -1.13
N ILE A 60 -5.38 0.12 -1.25
CA ILE A 60 -4.82 0.98 -0.22
C ILE A 60 -5.16 2.42 -0.62
N GLY A 61 -6.00 3.10 0.16
CA GLY A 61 -6.28 4.52 -0.04
C GLY A 61 -5.19 5.38 0.59
N HIS A 62 -4.80 6.45 -0.10
CA HIS A 62 -3.78 7.39 0.37
C HIS A 62 -4.20 8.87 0.17
N LEU A 63 -5.50 9.14 0.30
CA LEU A 63 -6.06 10.50 0.37
C LEU A 63 -6.30 10.97 1.81
N GLY A 64 -6.07 12.27 2.04
CA GLY A 64 -6.34 12.95 3.31
C GLY A 64 -5.05 13.35 4.02
N ASP A 65 -5.12 13.45 5.36
CA ASP A 65 -3.96 13.73 6.20
C ASP A 65 -3.11 12.47 6.38
N ILE A 66 -2.22 12.24 5.41
CA ILE A 66 -1.41 11.03 5.31
C ILE A 66 0.05 11.44 5.14
N ASN A 67 0.90 10.90 6.00
CA ASN A 67 2.34 11.07 5.94
C ASN A 67 3.04 9.71 5.79
N GLU A 68 4.35 9.72 5.67
CA GLU A 68 5.17 8.53 5.45
C GLU A 68 5.02 7.51 6.59
N LEU A 69 4.78 7.95 7.83
CA LEU A 69 4.58 7.07 8.98
C LEU A 69 3.22 6.36 8.92
N THR A 70 2.15 7.07 8.54
CA THR A 70 0.82 6.47 8.32
C THR A 70 0.88 5.43 7.20
N VAL A 71 1.59 5.73 6.11
CA VAL A 71 1.80 4.78 5.02
C VAL A 71 2.62 3.57 5.49
N ALA A 72 3.72 3.78 6.22
CA ALA A 72 4.53 2.70 6.76
C ALA A 72 3.71 1.77 7.67
N GLY A 73 2.89 2.33 8.57
CA GLY A 73 1.96 1.56 9.41
C GLY A 73 0.98 0.72 8.59
N THR A 74 0.43 1.30 7.52
CA THR A 74 -0.47 0.58 6.60
C THR A 74 0.24 -0.59 5.92
N LEU A 75 1.48 -0.38 5.43
CA LEU A 75 2.27 -1.43 4.80
C LEU A 75 2.64 -2.54 5.80
N CYS A 76 2.91 -2.20 7.06
CA CYS A 76 3.12 -3.19 8.13
C CYS A 76 1.88 -4.06 8.33
N GLY A 77 0.68 -3.46 8.40
CA GLY A 77 -0.57 -4.20 8.54
C GLY A 77 -0.82 -5.14 7.35
N VAL A 78 -0.49 -4.70 6.13
CA VAL A 78 -0.56 -5.55 4.93
C VAL A 78 0.42 -6.72 5.01
N GLU A 79 1.71 -6.47 5.29
CA GLU A 79 2.72 -7.53 5.33
C GLU A 79 2.43 -8.58 6.42
N MET A 80 2.02 -8.14 7.62
CA MET A 80 1.58 -9.05 8.67
C MET A 80 0.33 -9.83 8.26
N GLY A 81 -0.64 -9.17 7.62
CA GLY A 81 -1.85 -9.80 7.10
C GLY A 81 -1.58 -10.87 6.05
N LEU A 82 -0.67 -10.60 5.11
CA LEU A 82 -0.26 -11.55 4.06
C LEU A 82 0.31 -12.83 4.68
N GLY A 83 1.17 -12.69 5.71
CA GLY A 83 1.70 -13.82 6.47
C GLY A 83 0.62 -14.62 7.20
N LEU A 84 -0.28 -13.95 7.93
CA LEU A 84 -1.37 -14.58 8.67
C LEU A 84 -2.38 -15.30 7.77
N ALA A 85 -2.66 -14.75 6.58
CA ALA A 85 -3.56 -15.31 5.60
C ALA A 85 -2.94 -16.44 4.75
N GLY A 86 -1.64 -16.72 4.93
CA GLY A 86 -0.92 -17.71 4.12
C GLY A 86 -0.80 -17.33 2.64
N VAL A 87 -0.86 -16.04 2.33
CA VAL A 87 -0.75 -15.55 0.95
C VAL A 87 0.72 -15.65 0.51
N PRO A 88 1.03 -16.30 -0.62
CA PRO A 88 2.40 -16.34 -1.14
C PRO A 88 2.91 -14.93 -1.45
N HIS A 89 3.98 -14.51 -0.77
CA HIS A 89 4.61 -13.20 -0.97
C HIS A 89 6.10 -13.26 -0.58
N ARG A 90 6.86 -12.26 -1.01
CA ARG A 90 8.23 -12.04 -0.54
C ARG A 90 8.21 -11.09 0.66
N PRO A 91 8.89 -11.38 1.78
CA PRO A 91 8.98 -10.45 2.89
C PRO A 91 9.91 -9.26 2.56
N GLY A 92 9.78 -8.18 3.32
CA GLY A 92 10.65 -7.00 3.24
C GLY A 92 10.05 -5.81 2.49
N GLY A 93 8.74 -5.81 2.19
CA GLY A 93 8.11 -4.68 1.52
C GLY A 93 8.05 -3.42 2.38
N VAL A 94 7.85 -3.57 3.69
CA VAL A 94 7.97 -2.44 4.63
C VAL A 94 9.37 -1.83 4.58
N ARG A 95 10.42 -2.65 4.64
CA ARG A 95 11.81 -2.17 4.58
C ARG A 95 12.08 -1.40 3.27
N ALA A 96 11.63 -1.94 2.14
CA ALA A 96 11.77 -1.25 0.86
C ALA A 96 11.08 0.12 0.84
N ALA A 97 9.91 0.26 1.48
CA ALA A 97 9.23 1.55 1.60
C ALA A 97 9.99 2.53 2.50
N LEU A 98 10.51 2.07 3.65
CA LEU A 98 11.31 2.90 4.56
C LEU A 98 12.57 3.45 3.87
N GLU A 99 13.24 2.64 3.04
CA GLU A 99 14.38 3.08 2.24
C GLU A 99 13.98 4.25 1.31
N VAL A 100 12.82 4.17 0.65
CA VAL A 100 12.28 5.26 -0.18
C VAL A 100 11.96 6.51 0.65
N PHE A 101 11.25 6.37 1.76
CA PHE A 101 10.89 7.53 2.61
C PHE A 101 12.12 8.23 3.19
N SER A 102 13.16 7.47 3.55
CA SER A 102 14.40 8.02 4.10
C SER A 102 15.24 8.84 3.10
N THR A 103 15.02 8.64 1.81
CA THR A 103 15.73 9.36 0.74
C THR A 103 14.94 10.54 0.18
N GLN A 104 13.61 10.57 0.37
CA GLN A 104 12.73 11.64 -0.09
C GLN A 104 12.42 12.70 0.99
N GLY A 105 12.67 12.40 2.28
CA GLY A 105 12.36 13.29 3.41
C GLY A 105 13.17 14.60 3.51
N GLY A 106 13.96 14.97 2.49
CA GLY A 106 14.82 16.16 2.46
C GLY A 106 14.25 17.40 1.75
N GLU A 107 13.12 17.31 1.05
CA GLU A 107 12.61 18.42 0.20
C GLU A 107 11.50 19.27 0.88
N ARG A 108 11.37 19.23 2.21
CA ARG A 108 10.33 19.99 2.94
C ARG A 108 10.74 21.39 3.43
N GLU A 109 11.91 21.91 3.07
CA GLU A 109 12.34 23.27 3.44
C GLU A 109 13.00 24.02 2.28
N GLU A 110 12.23 24.50 1.29
CA GLU A 110 12.72 25.63 0.47
C GLU A 110 11.59 26.53 -0.09
N GLN A 111 10.36 26.03 -0.13
CA GLN A 111 9.20 26.80 -0.63
C GLN A 111 8.45 27.54 0.50
N THR A 112 9.16 28.23 1.39
CA THR A 112 8.55 29.22 2.30
C THR A 112 9.45 30.46 2.52
N ARG A 113 10.62 30.54 1.87
CA ARG A 113 11.55 31.67 2.01
C ARG A 113 11.54 32.68 0.84
N SER A 114 10.65 32.55 -0.12
CA SER A 114 10.63 33.44 -1.31
C SER A 114 9.48 34.45 -1.34
N VAL A 115 8.82 34.72 -0.21
CA VAL A 115 7.81 35.80 -0.10
C VAL A 115 8.21 36.81 0.98
N GLU A 116 9.47 37.21 1.00
CA GLU A 116 9.90 38.47 1.65
C GLU A 116 11.11 39.03 0.88
N HIS A 117 10.84 39.73 -0.23
CA HIS A 117 11.62 40.89 -0.72
C HIS A 117 10.74 41.74 -1.64
#